data_AF-A0A535VWN5-F1
#
_entry.id   AF-A0A535VWN5-F1
#
_cell.length_a   1.000
_cell.length_b   1.000
_cell.length_c   1.000
_cell.angle_alpha   90.00
_cell.angle_beta   90.00
_cell.angle_gamma   90.00
#
_symmetry.space_group_name_H-M   'P 1'
#
loop_
_entity.id
_entity.type
_entity.pdbx_description
1 polymer ?
#
loop_
_entity_poly.entity_id
_entity_poly.type
_entity_poly.pdbx_seq_one_letter_code
_entity_poly.pdbx_strand_id
1 'polypeptide(L)'
;MDRLRADLDARVALVHSALGDGERADEWRRIRRGEVDVVVGTRLAVLAPLADVGLIVVDEEHDAAYKSDRTPRLQARDTAVELGRLAGAPVVLGSATPSVETEGRAREGAIDRFRLPIRLSGAPPTVEV
;
A
#
# COMPACT_ATOMS: atom_id res chain seq x y z
N MET A 1 -3.83 -12.73 -1.58
CA MET A 1 -4.12 -12.58 -3.02
C MET A 1 -5.44 -13.22 -3.39
N ASP A 2 -5.59 -14.53 -3.17
CA ASP A 2 -6.83 -15.25 -3.47
C ASP A 2 -8.04 -14.63 -2.78
N ARG A 3 -7.87 -14.20 -1.54
CA ARG A 3 -8.89 -13.45 -0.80
C ARG A 3 -9.26 -12.12 -1.44
N LEU A 4 -8.28 -11.32 -1.89
CA LEU A 4 -8.57 -10.01 -2.48
C LEU A 4 -9.30 -10.17 -3.83
N ARG A 5 -8.93 -11.18 -4.63
CA ARG A 5 -9.63 -11.51 -5.88
C ARG A 5 -11.01 -12.15 -5.67
N ALA A 6 -11.20 -12.85 -4.55
CA ALA A 6 -12.50 -13.43 -4.20
C ALA A 6 -13.46 -12.41 -3.60
N ASP A 7 -12.92 -11.47 -2.80
CA ASP A 7 -13.72 -10.49 -2.06
C ASP A 7 -13.98 -9.21 -2.89
N LEU A 8 -13.15 -8.91 -3.91
CA LEU A 8 -13.32 -7.77 -4.81
C LEU A 8 -13.68 -8.22 -6.23
N ASP A 9 -14.84 -7.76 -6.72
CA ASP A 9 -15.19 -7.84 -8.14
C ASP A 9 -14.46 -6.74 -8.93
N ALA A 10 -13.15 -6.91 -9.10
CA ALA A 10 -12.25 -5.91 -9.68
C ALA A 10 -11.15 -6.53 -10.53
N ARG A 11 -10.70 -5.81 -11.56
CA ARG A 11 -9.56 -6.21 -12.40
C ARG A 11 -8.26 -5.86 -11.67
N VAL A 12 -7.59 -6.87 -11.12
CA VAL A 12 -6.39 -6.68 -10.28
C VAL A 12 -5.09 -6.90 -11.07
N ALA A 13 -4.16 -5.94 -10.97
CA ALA A 13 -2.78 -6.08 -11.42
C ALA A 13 -1.83 -6.33 -10.25
N LEU A 14 -0.78 -7.11 -10.50
CA LEU A 14 0.26 -7.40 -9.51
C LEU A 14 1.56 -6.70 -9.88
N VAL A 15 2.14 -5.93 -8.95
CA VAL A 15 3.38 -5.20 -9.19
C VAL A 15 4.36 -5.46 -8.06
N HIS A 16 5.28 -6.41 -8.26
CA HIS A 16 6.33 -6.72 -7.29
C HIS A 16 7.67 -7.02 -7.95
N SER A 17 8.74 -6.99 -7.17
CA SER A 17 10.11 -7.19 -7.65
C SER A 17 10.41 -8.58 -8.20
N ALA A 18 9.59 -9.60 -7.89
CA ALA A 18 9.77 -10.95 -8.44
C ALA A 18 9.26 -11.11 -9.88
N LEU A 19 8.59 -10.10 -10.47
CA LEU A 19 8.18 -10.16 -11.87
C LEU A 19 9.38 -9.95 -12.80
N GLY A 20 9.45 -10.77 -13.85
CA GLY A 20 10.37 -10.57 -14.95
C GLY A 20 10.11 -9.24 -15.68
N ASP A 21 11.09 -8.77 -16.44
CA ASP A 21 11.00 -7.49 -17.15
C ASP A 21 9.85 -7.43 -18.15
N GLY A 22 9.59 -8.54 -18.86
CA GLY A 22 8.46 -8.67 -19.79
C GLY A 22 7.11 -8.59 -19.07
N GLU A 23 6.92 -9.41 -18.03
CA GLU A 23 5.67 -9.44 -17.23
C GLU A 23 5.37 -8.07 -16.62
N ARG A 24 6.39 -7.41 -16.05
CA ARG A 24 6.25 -6.09 -15.47
C ARG A 24 5.88 -5.04 -16.53
N ALA A 25 6.45 -5.13 -17.73
CA ALA A 25 6.09 -4.25 -18.83
C ALA A 25 4.65 -4.48 -19.30
N ASP A 26 4.18 -5.73 -19.32
CA ASP A 26 2.82 -6.07 -19.69
C ASP A 26 1.81 -5.56 -18.67
N GLU A 27 2.04 -5.80 -17.37
CA GLU A 27 1.21 -5.24 -16.30
C GLU A 27 1.18 -3.71 -16.35
N TRP A 28 2.33 -3.06 -16.55
CA TRP A 28 2.40 -1.60 -16.66
C TRP A 28 1.54 -1.07 -17.83
N ARG A 29 1.58 -1.73 -18.98
CA ARG A 29 0.77 -1.35 -20.15
C ARG A 29 -0.72 -1.59 -19.90
N ARG A 30 -1.09 -2.70 -19.26
CA ARG A 30 -2.50 -3.00 -18.87
C ARG A 30 -3.05 -1.92 -17.95
N ILE A 31 -2.29 -1.57 -16.90
CA ILE A 31 -2.67 -0.51 -15.95
C ILE A 31 -2.87 0.82 -16.70
N ARG A 32 -1.91 1.20 -17.55
CA ARG A 32 -1.98 2.46 -18.31
C ARG A 32 -3.15 2.51 -19.31
N ARG A 33 -3.60 1.37 -19.83
CA ARG A 33 -4.76 1.29 -20.75
C ARG A 33 -6.11 1.34 -20.00
N GLY A 34 -6.12 1.45 -18.68
CA GLY A 34 -7.35 1.43 -17.89
C GLY A 34 -7.98 0.03 -17.80
N GLU A 35 -7.18 -1.03 -17.98
CA GLU A 35 -7.64 -2.43 -17.90
C GLU A 35 -7.60 -3.00 -16.47
N VAL A 36 -7.25 -2.15 -15.50
CA VAL A 36 -6.98 -2.51 -14.11
C VAL A 36 -7.67 -1.50 -13.22
N ASP A 37 -8.42 -2.00 -12.24
CA ASP A 37 -9.11 -1.19 -11.23
C ASP A 37 -8.28 -1.10 -9.95
N VAL A 38 -7.53 -2.15 -9.62
CA VAL A 38 -6.75 -2.25 -8.39
C VAL A 38 -5.34 -2.74 -8.68
N VAL A 39 -4.34 -2.00 -8.20
CA VAL A 39 -2.93 -2.42 -8.23
C VAL A 39 -2.55 -2.91 -6.84
N VAL A 40 -2.03 -4.14 -6.77
CA VAL A 40 -1.52 -4.73 -5.52
C VAL A 40 -0.05 -5.04 -5.69
N GLY A 41 0.75 -4.72 -4.69
CA GLY A 41 2.16 -5.03 -4.78
C GLY A 41 2.96 -4.59 -3.59
N THR A 42 4.27 -4.56 -3.76
CA THR A 42 5.20 -4.06 -2.75
C THR A 42 5.51 -2.58 -3.00
N ARG A 43 6.65 -2.08 -2.52
CA ARG A 43 7.08 -0.68 -2.64
C ARG A 43 6.97 -0.05 -4.03
N LEU A 44 7.08 -0.81 -5.13
CA LEU A 44 7.03 -0.26 -6.49
C LEU A 44 5.61 -0.06 -7.02
N ALA A 45 4.60 -0.64 -6.38
CA ALA A 45 3.21 -0.51 -6.81
C ALA A 45 2.71 0.95 -6.79
N VAL A 46 3.25 1.78 -5.88
CA VAL A 46 2.94 3.21 -5.80
C VAL A 46 3.35 4.00 -7.06
N LEU A 47 4.21 3.42 -7.91
CA LEU A 47 4.65 4.01 -9.17
C LEU A 47 3.84 3.51 -10.38
N ALA A 48 2.81 2.69 -10.15
CA ALA A 48 1.96 2.19 -11.21
C ALA A 48 1.14 3.32 -11.85
N PRO A 49 0.97 3.34 -13.19
CA PRO A 49 0.31 4.43 -13.91
C PRO A 49 -1.21 4.29 -13.90
N LEU A 50 -1.81 4.13 -12.71
CA LEU A 50 -3.26 4.03 -12.55
C LEU A 50 -3.89 5.41 -12.80
N ALA A 51 -4.86 5.49 -13.72
CA ALA A 51 -5.39 6.77 -14.20
C ALA A 51 -6.17 7.53 -13.13
N ASP A 52 -7.07 6.85 -12.43
CA ASP A 52 -8.00 7.44 -11.46
C ASP A 52 -7.78 6.82 -10.08
N VAL A 53 -6.73 7.25 -9.38
CA VAL A 53 -6.43 6.79 -8.02
C VAL A 53 -7.49 7.34 -7.07
N GLY A 54 -8.42 6.49 -6.62
CA GLY A 54 -9.48 6.87 -5.66
C GLY A 54 -9.19 6.54 -4.20
N LEU A 55 -8.21 5.66 -3.93
CA LEU A 55 -7.80 5.25 -2.59
C LEU A 55 -6.40 4.64 -2.67
N ILE A 56 -5.56 4.91 -1.67
CA ILE A 56 -4.29 4.22 -1.47
C ILE A 56 -4.27 3.59 -0.08
N VAL A 57 -3.89 2.32 -0.01
CA VAL A 57 -3.73 1.60 1.26
C VAL A 57 -2.29 1.12 1.37
N VAL A 58 -1.63 1.47 2.46
CA VAL A 58 -0.30 0.97 2.83
C VAL A 58 -0.47 0.12 4.07
N ASP A 59 -0.36 -1.20 3.91
CA ASP A 59 -0.39 -2.15 5.02
C ASP A 59 1.00 -2.30 5.63
N GLU A 60 1.05 -2.53 6.94
CA GLU A 60 2.27 -2.51 7.76
C GLU A 60 3.20 -1.33 7.44
N GLU A 61 2.67 -0.11 7.49
CA GLU A 61 3.36 1.12 7.05
C GLU A 61 4.74 1.37 7.70
N HIS A 62 4.98 0.80 8.88
CA HIS A 62 6.24 0.90 9.60
C HIS A 62 7.37 0.05 9.00
N ASP A 63 7.06 -0.87 8.07
CA ASP A 63 8.03 -1.82 7.53
C ASP A 63 9.17 -1.10 6.76
N ALA A 64 10.41 -1.34 7.18
CA ALA A 64 11.60 -0.81 6.54
C ALA A 64 11.76 -1.24 5.08
N ALA A 65 11.13 -2.35 4.66
CA ALA A 65 11.10 -2.83 3.28
C ALA A 65 10.52 -1.79 2.29
N TYR A 66 9.70 -0.85 2.77
CA TYR A 66 9.20 0.26 1.96
C TYR A 66 10.27 1.29 1.58
N LYS A 67 11.41 1.31 2.29
CA LYS A 67 12.58 2.09 1.89
C LYS A 67 13.41 1.32 0.85
N SER A 68 13.70 1.98 -0.27
CA SER A 68 14.63 1.46 -1.28
C SER A 68 16.07 1.87 -0.97
N ASP A 69 16.97 0.89 -0.99
CA ASP A 69 18.42 1.12 -0.95
C ASP A 69 19.01 1.49 -2.31
N ARG A 70 18.28 1.19 -3.40
CA ARG A 70 18.68 1.53 -4.77
C ARG A 70 18.23 2.93 -5.11
N THR A 71 19.03 3.65 -5.89
CA THR A 71 18.68 4.98 -6.42
C THR A 71 17.61 4.85 -7.52
N PRO A 72 16.55 5.68 -7.51
CA PRO A 72 16.21 6.67 -6.47
C PRO A 72 15.78 5.98 -5.16
N ARG A 73 16.28 6.49 -4.02
CA ARG A 73 16.02 5.94 -2.66
C ARG A 73 14.61 6.26 -2.17
N LEU A 74 13.63 5.73 -2.88
CA LEU A 74 12.20 5.88 -2.64
C LEU A 74 11.85 5.42 -1.22
N GLN A 75 11.01 6.18 -0.52
CA GLN A 75 10.24 5.67 0.60
C GLN A 75 8.79 5.55 0.09
N ALA A 76 8.34 4.31 -0.16
CA ALA A 76 7.03 4.05 -0.75
C ALA A 76 5.86 4.57 0.10
N ARG A 77 5.96 4.52 1.43
CA ARG A 77 4.93 5.09 2.33
C ARG A 77 4.75 6.59 2.07
N ASP A 78 5.85 7.34 2.10
CA ASP A 78 5.81 8.80 1.90
C ASP A 78 5.39 9.15 0.47
N THR A 79 5.80 8.32 -0.50
CA THR A 79 5.39 8.45 -1.90
C THR A 79 3.89 8.22 -2.06
N ALA A 80 3.30 7.28 -1.32
CA ALA A 80 1.86 7.03 -1.32
C ALA A 80 1.09 8.22 -0.76
N VAL A 81 1.59 8.84 0.32
CA VAL A 81 1.01 10.07 0.88
C VAL A 81 1.02 11.20 -0.14
N GLU A 82 2.15 11.43 -0.80
CA GLU A 82 2.26 12.49 -1.81
C GLU A 82 1.42 12.19 -3.05
N LEU A 83 1.38 10.93 -3.50
CA LEU A 83 0.52 10.50 -4.60
C LEU A 83 -0.96 10.74 -4.27
N GLY A 84 -1.40 10.40 -3.05
CA GLY A 84 -2.76 10.67 -2.60
C GLY A 84 -3.07 12.16 -2.61
N ARG A 85 -2.13 13.00 -2.15
CA ARG A 85 -2.27 14.47 -2.21
C ARG A 85 -2.41 14.98 -3.65
N LEU A 86 -1.60 14.48 -4.58
CA LEU A 86 -1.62 14.85 -6.00
C LEU A 86 -2.90 14.36 -6.70
N ALA A 87 -3.36 13.16 -6.36
CA ALA A 87 -4.57 12.56 -6.93
C ALA A 87 -5.87 13.05 -6.28
N GLY A 88 -5.79 13.76 -5.15
CA GLY A 88 -6.98 14.08 -4.35
C GLY A 88 -7.63 12.86 -3.70
N ALA A 89 -6.84 11.82 -3.42
CA ALA A 89 -7.29 10.53 -2.91
C ALA A 89 -6.94 10.35 -1.43
N PRO A 90 -7.83 9.74 -0.63
CA PRO A 90 -7.50 9.32 0.73
C PRO A 90 -6.37 8.28 0.74
N VAL A 91 -5.54 8.36 1.78
CA VAL A 91 -4.45 7.41 2.04
C VAL A 91 -4.66 6.79 3.41
N VAL A 92 -4.73 5.47 3.47
CA VAL A 92 -4.85 4.71 4.70
C VAL A 92 -3.50 4.07 5.02
N LEU A 93 -2.93 4.44 6.16
CA LEU A 93 -1.71 3.84 6.71
C LEU A 93 -2.12 2.83 7.79
N GLY A 94 -2.08 1.55 7.46
CA GLY A 94 -2.42 0.45 8.36
C GLY A 94 -1.18 -0.05 9.10
N SER A 95 -1.27 -0.18 10.42
CA SER A 95 -0.31 -0.97 11.19
C SER A 95 -0.78 -1.27 12.61
N ALA A 96 -0.36 -2.42 13.15
CA ALA A 96 -0.44 -2.72 14.58
C ALA A 96 0.62 -1.97 15.41
N THR A 97 1.75 -1.61 14.79
CA THR A 97 2.89 -0.92 15.39
C THR A 97 3.31 0.27 14.51
N PRO A 98 2.53 1.36 14.50
CA PRO A 98 2.81 2.52 13.65
C PRO A 98 4.23 3.06 13.84
N SER A 99 4.82 3.57 12.77
CA SER A 99 6.11 4.22 12.80
C SER A 99 6.07 5.45 13.71
N VAL A 100 7.23 5.84 14.25
CA VAL A 100 7.32 7.02 15.13
C VAL A 100 6.87 8.28 14.39
N GLU A 101 7.20 8.39 13.10
CA GLU A 101 6.76 9.50 12.24
C GLU A 101 5.25 9.54 12.07
N THR A 102 4.61 8.39 11.80
CA THR A 102 3.15 8.28 11.66
C THR A 102 2.45 8.60 12.97
N GLU A 103 2.92 8.05 14.10
CA GLU A 103 2.38 8.35 15.44
C GLU A 103 2.57 9.83 15.81
N GLY A 104 3.71 10.44 15.46
CA GLY A 104 3.97 11.87 15.65
C GLY A 104 2.95 12.74 14.91
N ARG A 105 2.76 12.49 13.60
CA ARG A 105 1.78 13.21 12.77
C ARG A 105 0.35 13.05 13.28
N ALA A 106 -0.01 11.86 13.76
CA ALA A 106 -1.33 11.63 14.35
C ALA A 106 -1.53 12.41 15.65
N ARG A 107 -0.52 12.51 16.52
CA ARG A 107 -0.58 13.29 17.77
C ARG A 107 -0.69 14.79 17.51
N GLU A 108 -0.05 15.27 16.46
CA GLU A 108 -0.12 16.66 16.03
C GLU A 108 -1.44 17.01 15.30
N GLY A 109 -2.28 16.03 15.02
CA GLY A 109 -3.54 16.22 14.26
C GLY A 109 -3.33 16.41 12.76
N ALA A 110 -2.13 16.11 12.24
CA ALA A 110 -1.83 16.22 10.81
C ALA A 110 -2.42 15.05 9.98
N ILE A 111 -2.77 13.94 10.64
CA ILE A 111 -3.52 12.81 10.08
C ILE A 111 -4.54 12.32 11.11
N ASP A 112 -5.69 11.84 10.64
CA ASP A 112 -6.69 11.22 11.51
C ASP A 112 -6.24 9.85 12.01
N ARG A 113 -6.55 9.55 13.27
CA ARG A 113 -6.23 8.26 13.89
C ARG A 113 -7.49 7.45 14.16
N PHE A 114 -7.58 6.30 13.52
CA PHE A 114 -8.60 5.29 13.79
C PHE A 114 -7.98 4.10 14.52
N ARG A 115 -8.57 3.69 15.65
CA ARG A 115 -8.12 2.52 16.41
C ARG A 115 -9.15 1.39 16.29
N LEU A 116 -8.67 0.19 16.01
CA LEU A 116 -9.45 -1.05 16.01
C LEU A 116 -9.02 -1.89 17.22
N PRO A 117 -9.60 -1.66 18.42
CA PRO A 117 -9.13 -2.29 19.67
C PRO A 117 -9.46 -3.77 19.75
N ILE A 118 -10.38 -4.25 18.91
CA ILE A 118 -10.86 -5.64 18.90
C ILE A 118 -10.44 -6.28 17.60
N ARG A 119 -9.80 -7.45 17.70
CA ARG A 119 -9.45 -8.27 16.53
C ARG A 119 -10.74 -8.87 15.96
N LEU A 120 -11.02 -8.62 14.69
CA LEU A 120 -12.24 -9.13 14.04
C LEU A 120 -12.25 -10.65 13.88
N SER A 121 -11.08 -11.31 13.83
CA SER A 121 -10.96 -12.76 13.73
C SER A 121 -9.60 -13.29 14.24
N GLY A 122 -9.61 -14.54 14.70
CA GLY A 122 -8.46 -15.26 15.25
C GLY A 122 -8.31 -15.12 16.77
N ALA A 123 -7.77 -16.16 17.41
CA ALA A 123 -7.40 -16.11 18.82
C ALA A 123 -6.16 -15.21 19.00
N PRO A 124 -5.99 -14.54 20.17
CA PRO A 124 -4.72 -13.89 20.49
C PRO A 124 -3.58 -14.91 20.40
N PRO A 125 -2.38 -14.51 19.93
CA PRO A 125 -1.26 -15.43 19.86
C PRO A 125 -0.94 -15.97 21.25
N THR A 126 -0.67 -17.28 21.36
CA THR A 126 -0.13 -17.87 22.58
C THR A 126 1.27 -17.30 22.77
N VAL A 127 1.47 -16.51 23.84
CA VAL A 127 2.79 -16.01 24.22
C VAL A 127 3.43 -17.07 25.11
N GLU A 128 4.47 -17.73 24.61
CA GLU A 128 5.36 -18.54 25.45
C GLU A 128 6.42 -17.59 26.05
N VAL A 129 6.55 -17.65 27.38
CA VAL A 129 7.54 -16.89 28.16
C VAL A 129 8.68 -17.82 28.54
#